data_AF-A0A0D6LWB7-F1
#
_entry.id   AF-A0A0D6LWB7-F1
#
_cell.length_a   1.000
_cell.length_b   1.000
_cell.length_c   1.000
_cell.angle_alpha   90.00
_cell.angle_beta   90.00
_cell.angle_gamma   90.00
#
_symmetry.space_group_name_H-M   'P 1'
#
loop_
_entity.id
_entity.type
_entity.pdbx_description
1 polymer ?
#
loop_
_entity_poly.entity_id
_entity_poly.type
_entity_poly.pdbx_seq_one_letter_code
_entity_poly.pdbx_strand_id
1 'polypeptide(L)'
;MAEQLEFRVVRVSDGSLLIFNILGVQGALLSTVMHPILPHSVFFGSQAPVSDASLLFALFGRMEPPKNPCKVESIKNNIILSSSPAHVWTRDMEHVEMLNIDSGRTNKGSPSRLCKAAIYEAFLKLAPEDMKCSTYMEAKQKAVAYNEAKRVLYEQMETAGLGKWQTKPSKLVDFSLDSFDV
;
A
#
# COMPACT_ATOMS: atom_id res chain seq x y z
N MET A 1 -15.78 -20.71 20.47
CA MET A 1 -14.47 -20.15 20.86
C MET A 1 -13.92 -19.49 19.61
N ALA A 2 -13.98 -18.17 19.49
CA ALA A 2 -13.52 -17.48 18.28
C ALA A 2 -11.99 -17.41 18.34
N GLU A 3 -11.32 -18.06 17.39
CA GLU A 3 -9.87 -17.98 17.21
C GLU A 3 -9.53 -16.53 16.83
N GLN A 4 -8.90 -15.81 17.75
CA GLN A 4 -8.51 -14.41 17.56
C GLN A 4 -7.30 -14.40 16.61
N LEU A 5 -7.56 -14.33 15.31
CA LEU A 5 -6.53 -14.23 14.28
C LEU A 5 -5.74 -12.93 14.48
N GLU A 6 -4.53 -13.03 15.03
CA GLU A 6 -3.64 -11.90 15.22
C GLU A 6 -3.05 -11.50 13.85
N PHE A 7 -3.51 -10.39 13.27
CA PHE A 7 -3.01 -9.91 11.98
C PHE A 7 -1.99 -8.80 12.17
N ARG A 8 -0.76 -9.03 11.70
CA ARG A 8 0.25 -7.96 11.62
C ARG A 8 0.07 -7.17 10.32
N VAL A 9 -0.18 -5.87 10.47
CA VAL A 9 -0.04 -4.90 9.37
C VAL A 9 1.42 -4.50 9.30
N VAL A 10 2.03 -4.62 8.12
CA VAL A 10 3.42 -4.17 7.94
C VAL A 10 3.45 -2.65 8.00
N ARG A 11 4.29 -2.11 8.88
CA ARG A 11 4.42 -0.66 9.06
C ARG A 11 5.06 -0.05 7.82
N VAL A 12 4.75 1.22 7.57
CA VAL A 12 5.34 1.99 6.46
C VAL A 12 6.87 2.02 6.56
N SER A 13 7.41 2.12 7.78
CA SER A 13 8.85 2.06 8.10
C SER A 13 9.49 0.69 7.87
N ASP A 14 8.70 -0.38 7.86
CA ASP A 14 9.21 -1.75 7.93
C ASP A 14 9.30 -2.41 6.54
N GLY A 15 8.86 -1.71 5.48
CA GLY A 15 9.11 -2.16 4.10
C GLY A 15 8.08 -1.74 3.06
N SER A 16 6.96 -1.10 3.43
CA SER A 16 5.95 -0.70 2.43
C SER A 16 6.51 0.30 1.41
N LEU A 17 7.38 1.22 1.83
CA LEU A 17 8.07 2.14 0.91
C LEU A 17 9.10 1.42 0.03
N LEU A 18 9.87 0.47 0.58
CA LEU A 18 10.77 -0.38 -0.21
C LEU A 18 10.01 -1.11 -1.33
N ILE A 19 8.83 -1.66 -1.02
CA ILE A 19 7.96 -2.29 -2.02
C ILE A 19 7.52 -1.29 -3.09
N PHE A 20 7.10 -0.08 -2.71
CA PHE A 20 6.69 0.94 -3.68
C PHE A 20 7.84 1.39 -4.60
N ASN A 21 9.07 1.36 -4.12
CA ASN A 21 10.22 1.71 -4.94
C ASN A 21 10.55 0.66 -6.02
N ILE A 22 10.09 -0.57 -5.83
CA ILE A 22 10.39 -1.70 -6.73
C ILE A 22 9.17 -2.02 -7.61
N LEU A 23 8.00 -2.13 -7.00
CA LEU A 23 6.76 -2.51 -7.70
C LEU A 23 5.94 -1.30 -8.17
N GLY A 24 6.19 -0.12 -7.62
CA GLY A 24 5.40 1.08 -7.83
C GLY A 24 4.19 1.20 -6.90
N VAL A 25 3.73 2.44 -6.72
CA VAL A 25 2.64 2.80 -5.80
C VAL A 25 1.25 2.40 -6.33
N GLN A 26 1.12 2.16 -7.64
CA GLN A 26 -0.15 1.88 -8.32
C GLN A 26 -0.77 0.54 -7.93
N GLY A 27 0.05 -0.41 -7.45
CA GLY A 27 -0.38 -1.74 -7.05
C GLY A 27 -0.81 -2.64 -8.22
N ALA A 28 -1.25 -3.86 -7.86
CA ALA A 28 -1.53 -4.92 -8.84
C ALA A 28 -2.64 -4.54 -9.84
N LEU A 29 -3.78 -4.01 -9.38
CA LEU A 29 -4.90 -3.69 -10.27
C LEU A 29 -4.49 -2.70 -11.36
N LEU A 30 -3.93 -1.55 -10.99
CA LEU A 30 -3.56 -0.54 -11.97
C LEU A 30 -2.37 -0.94 -12.83
N SER A 31 -1.50 -1.84 -12.35
CA SER A 31 -0.36 -2.31 -13.16
C SER A 31 -0.76 -3.06 -14.45
N THR A 32 -2.03 -3.47 -14.60
CA THR A 32 -2.52 -4.04 -15.87
C THR A 32 -2.82 -2.97 -16.92
N VAL A 33 -3.06 -1.73 -16.51
CA VAL A 33 -3.48 -0.64 -17.41
C VAL A 33 -2.47 0.51 -17.50
N MET A 34 -1.44 0.52 -16.65
CA MET A 34 -0.39 1.54 -16.68
C MET A 34 0.97 0.99 -16.23
N HIS A 35 2.02 1.69 -16.67
CA HIS A 35 3.39 1.45 -16.24
C HIS A 35 3.55 1.75 -14.73
N PRO A 36 4.53 1.14 -14.05
CA PRO A 36 4.81 1.39 -12.65
C PRO A 36 5.07 2.88 -12.36
N ILE A 37 4.45 3.39 -11.30
CA ILE A 37 4.65 4.75 -10.81
C ILE A 37 5.58 4.69 -9.60
N LEU A 38 6.81 5.19 -9.75
CA LEU A 38 7.83 5.16 -8.71
C LEU A 38 7.93 6.52 -8.01
N PRO A 39 8.12 6.56 -6.68
CA PRO A 39 8.41 7.81 -5.97
C PRO A 39 9.73 8.42 -6.43
N HIS A 40 9.72 9.69 -6.84
CA HIS A 40 10.94 10.42 -7.17
C HIS A 40 11.67 10.95 -5.92
N SER A 41 10.92 11.35 -4.89
CA SER A 41 11.45 11.95 -3.67
C SER A 41 10.56 11.64 -2.46
N VAL A 42 11.18 11.44 -1.30
CA VAL A 42 10.54 11.27 0.00
C VAL A 42 11.08 12.34 0.95
N PHE A 43 10.16 13.15 1.48
CA PHE A 43 10.49 14.21 2.43
C PHE A 43 9.94 13.85 3.81
N PHE A 44 10.78 13.95 4.83
CA PHE A 44 10.37 13.82 6.22
C PHE A 44 10.12 15.21 6.79
N GLY A 45 8.86 15.49 7.12
CA GLY A 45 8.42 16.81 7.62
C GLY A 45 8.98 17.19 8.99
N SER A 46 9.60 16.25 9.70
CA SER A 46 10.29 16.46 10.95
C SER A 46 11.70 15.90 10.90
N GLN A 47 12.55 16.32 11.85
CA GLN A 47 13.84 15.69 12.04
C GLN A 47 13.65 14.20 12.33
N ALA A 48 14.22 13.36 11.48
CA ALA A 48 14.19 11.92 11.70
C ALA A 48 15.08 11.55 12.91
N PRO A 49 14.74 10.48 13.65
CA PRO A 49 15.57 10.01 14.77
C PRO A 49 16.91 9.42 14.29
N VAL A 50 17.12 9.31 12.98
CA VAL A 50 18.32 8.77 12.33
C VAL A 50 18.72 9.68 11.17
N SER A 51 19.96 9.56 10.68
CA SER A 51 20.46 10.37 9.57
C SER A 51 19.72 10.11 8.25
N ASP A 52 19.74 11.07 7.32
CA ASP A 52 19.19 10.89 5.97
C ASP A 52 19.84 9.70 5.23
N ALA A 53 21.13 9.43 5.46
CA ALA A 53 21.81 8.26 4.92
C ALA A 53 21.23 6.95 5.48
N SER A 54 20.90 6.92 6.78
CA SER A 54 20.25 5.77 7.41
C SER A 54 18.81 5.58 6.92
N LEU A 55 18.08 6.67 6.68
CA LEU A 55 16.75 6.62 6.06
C LEU A 55 16.83 6.10 4.62
N LEU A 56 17.76 6.64 3.83
CA LEU A 56 18.02 6.20 2.47
C LEU A 56 18.36 4.70 2.45
N PHE A 57 19.23 4.24 3.35
CA PHE A 57 19.55 2.83 3.48
C PHE A 57 18.31 2.00 3.85
N ALA A 58 17.51 2.44 4.83
CA ALA A 58 16.31 1.71 5.25
C ALA A 58 15.25 1.59 4.14
N LEU A 59 15.12 2.62 3.30
CA LEU A 59 14.12 2.70 2.24
C LEU A 59 14.58 2.09 0.90
N PHE A 60 15.89 2.13 0.61
CA PHE A 60 16.44 1.81 -0.72
C PHE A 60 17.71 0.95 -0.69
N GLY A 61 18.47 0.95 0.41
CA GLY A 61 19.78 0.28 0.50
C GLY A 61 19.75 -1.12 1.11
N ARG A 62 18.60 -1.58 1.61
CA ARG A 62 18.43 -2.96 2.15
C ARG A 62 18.44 -4.03 1.05
N MET A 63 18.18 -3.63 -0.19
CA MET A 63 18.20 -4.46 -1.39
C MET A 63 19.19 -3.87 -2.40
N GLU A 64 19.27 -4.43 -3.60
CA GLU A 64 20.02 -3.80 -4.68
C GLU A 64 19.54 -2.36 -4.90
N PRO A 65 20.47 -1.38 -5.03
CA PRO A 65 20.10 0.01 -5.21
C PRO A 65 19.28 0.17 -6.49
N PRO A 66 18.16 0.90 -6.45
CA PRO A 66 17.30 1.08 -7.62
C PRO A 66 18.06 1.82 -8.73
N LYS A 67 17.76 1.49 -9.99
CA LYS A 67 18.34 2.16 -11.17
C LYS A 67 18.20 3.68 -11.11
N ASN A 68 17.08 4.15 -10.58
CA ASN A 68 16.79 5.57 -10.32
C ASN A 68 16.70 5.79 -8.81
N PRO A 69 17.74 6.32 -8.16
CA PRO A 69 17.72 6.55 -6.72
C PRO A 69 16.71 7.65 -6.39
N CYS A 70 15.82 7.33 -5.45
CA CYS A 70 14.90 8.30 -4.88
C CYS A 70 15.65 9.24 -3.92
N LYS A 71 15.30 10.53 -3.94
CA LYS A 71 15.88 11.50 -3.01
C LYS A 71 15.20 11.41 -1.65
N VAL A 72 15.99 11.38 -0.58
CA VAL A 72 15.49 11.39 0.80
C VAL A 72 16.06 12.58 1.53
N GLU A 73 15.18 13.42 2.05
CA GLU A 73 15.55 14.61 2.81
C GLU A 73 14.68 14.72 4.06
N SER A 74 15.29 15.05 5.20
CA SER A 74 14.56 15.43 6.41
C SER A 74 14.65 16.93 6.67
N ILE A 75 13.52 17.53 7.05
CA ILE A 75 13.49 18.94 7.45
C ILE A 75 14.04 19.04 8.86
N LYS A 76 14.89 20.05 9.11
CA LYS A 76 15.46 20.37 10.44
C LYS A 76 14.44 21.06 11.37
N ASN A 77 13.20 20.60 11.36
CA ASN A 77 12.14 21.10 12.23
C ASN A 77 11.66 19.97 13.16
N ASN A 78 11.39 20.31 14.40
CA ASN A 78 10.75 19.39 15.34
C ASN A 78 9.24 19.63 15.31
N ILE A 79 8.54 18.85 14.49
CA ILE A 79 7.08 18.82 14.50
C ILE A 79 6.63 17.82 15.56
N ILE A 80 5.92 18.32 16.57
CA ILE A 80 5.25 17.45 17.55
C ILE A 80 3.92 17.02 16.93
N LEU A 81 3.78 15.73 16.66
CA LEU A 81 2.54 15.17 16.12
C LEU A 81 1.48 15.12 17.22
N SER A 82 0.30 15.69 16.95
CA SER A 82 -0.88 15.46 17.80
C SER A 82 -1.56 14.15 17.41
N SER A 83 -2.08 13.40 18.38
CA SER A 83 -2.94 12.25 18.11
C SER A 83 -4.28 12.73 17.53
N SER A 84 -4.45 12.65 16.21
CA SER A 84 -5.72 12.86 15.55
C SER A 84 -6.22 11.55 14.93
N PRO A 85 -7.53 11.41 14.66
CA PRO A 85 -8.04 10.37 13.78
C PRO A 85 -7.32 10.36 12.41
N ALA A 86 -7.42 9.26 11.68
CA ALA A 86 -6.93 9.22 10.31
C ALA A 86 -7.82 10.09 9.42
N HIS A 87 -7.22 11.01 8.66
CA HIS A 87 -7.92 11.90 7.74
C HIS A 87 -7.54 11.53 6.31
N VAL A 88 -8.54 11.43 5.44
CA VAL A 88 -8.38 11.08 4.04
C VAL A 88 -9.05 12.16 3.19
N TRP A 89 -8.32 12.68 2.22
CA TRP A 89 -8.82 13.65 1.27
C TRP A 89 -8.10 13.48 -0.07
N THR A 90 -8.85 13.58 -1.17
CA THR A 90 -8.33 13.66 -2.53
C THR A 90 -8.89 14.92 -3.19
N ARG A 91 -8.27 15.36 -4.30
CA ARG A 91 -8.66 16.62 -4.97
C ARG A 91 -10.15 16.69 -5.35
N ASP A 92 -10.77 15.55 -5.63
CA ASP A 92 -12.17 15.46 -6.05
C ASP A 92 -13.14 15.30 -4.86
N MET A 93 -12.64 15.37 -3.62
CA MET A 93 -13.47 15.31 -2.41
C MET A 93 -13.82 16.72 -1.93
N GLU A 94 -15.12 16.97 -1.78
CA GLU A 94 -15.63 18.21 -1.20
C GLU A 94 -15.31 18.32 0.30
N HIS A 95 -15.26 17.19 0.99
CA HIS A 95 -15.02 17.12 2.44
C HIS A 95 -13.98 16.07 2.79
N VAL A 96 -13.25 16.32 3.89
CA VAL A 96 -12.30 15.38 4.47
C VAL A 96 -13.05 14.20 5.10
N GLU A 97 -12.65 12.99 4.76
CA GLU A 97 -13.15 11.77 5.38
C GLU A 97 -12.33 11.46 6.63
N MET A 98 -13.00 11.40 7.78
CA MET A 98 -12.40 10.96 9.04
C MET A 98 -12.65 9.47 9.22
N LEU A 99 -11.58 8.73 9.51
CA LEU A 99 -11.60 7.29 9.72
C LEU A 99 -11.27 6.94 11.17
N ASN A 100 -12.10 6.06 11.73
CA ASN A 100 -11.79 5.39 12.98
C ASN A 100 -10.71 4.33 12.72
N ILE A 101 -9.60 4.42 13.46
CA ILE A 101 -8.40 3.60 13.23
C ILE A 101 -8.65 2.11 13.50
N ASP A 102 -9.52 1.78 14.46
CA ASP A 102 -9.80 0.41 14.86
C ASP A 102 -10.70 -0.32 13.86
N SER A 103 -11.73 0.37 13.35
CA SER A 103 -12.71 -0.19 12.42
C SER A 103 -12.34 -0.01 10.95
N GLY A 104 -11.49 0.98 10.63
CA GLY A 104 -11.21 1.40 9.25
C GLY A 104 -12.41 2.01 8.53
N ARG A 105 -13.47 2.38 9.26
CA ARG A 105 -14.72 2.96 8.74
C ARG A 105 -14.81 4.44 9.07
N THR A 106 -15.69 5.14 8.37
CA THR A 106 -15.95 6.57 8.64
C THR A 106 -16.59 6.75 10.02
N ASN A 107 -16.62 7.99 10.52
CA ASN A 107 -17.32 8.34 11.76
C ASN A 107 -18.82 7.97 11.73
N LYS A 108 -19.41 7.79 10.55
CA LYS A 108 -20.80 7.35 10.36
C LYS A 108 -20.95 5.83 10.21
N GLY A 109 -19.85 5.07 10.34
CA GLY A 109 -19.81 3.62 10.16
C GLY A 109 -19.78 3.14 8.70
N SER A 110 -19.82 4.06 7.73
CA SER A 110 -19.78 3.70 6.31
C SER A 110 -18.38 3.20 5.90
N PRO A 111 -18.28 2.34 4.87
CA PRO A 111 -17.00 2.02 4.24
C PRO A 111 -16.31 3.28 3.72
N SER A 112 -14.99 3.25 3.71
CA SER A 112 -14.17 4.34 3.17
C SER A 112 -14.21 4.40 1.65
N ARG A 113 -14.09 5.60 1.06
CA ARG A 113 -13.87 5.74 -0.39
C ARG A 113 -12.54 5.15 -0.86
N LEU A 114 -11.59 4.93 0.06
CA LEU A 114 -10.33 4.24 -0.22
C LEU A 114 -10.33 2.78 0.23
N CYS A 115 -11.49 2.21 0.59
CA CYS A 115 -11.56 0.80 0.89
C CYS A 115 -11.34 -0.06 -0.38
N LYS A 116 -11.02 -1.35 -0.20
CA LYS A 116 -10.72 -2.24 -1.33
C LYS A 116 -11.87 -2.33 -2.33
N ALA A 117 -13.12 -2.35 -1.86
CA ALA A 117 -14.29 -2.44 -2.71
C ALA A 117 -14.47 -1.18 -3.57
N ALA A 118 -14.36 0.01 -2.97
CA ALA A 118 -14.45 1.27 -3.71
C ALA A 118 -13.33 1.40 -4.77
N ILE A 119 -12.10 1.02 -4.44
CA ILE A 119 -10.98 0.99 -5.41
C ILE A 119 -11.24 -0.04 -6.51
N TYR A 120 -11.78 -1.22 -6.18
CA TYR A 120 -12.06 -2.25 -7.16
C TYR A 120 -13.19 -1.84 -8.12
N GLU A 121 -14.27 -1.26 -7.59
CA GLU A 121 -15.36 -0.70 -8.38
C GLU A 121 -14.85 0.41 -9.33
N ALA A 122 -13.99 1.31 -8.84
CA ALA A 122 -13.37 2.33 -9.68
C ALA A 122 -12.47 1.72 -10.76
N PHE A 123 -11.71 0.67 -10.44
CA PHE A 123 -10.90 -0.07 -11.41
C PHE A 123 -11.77 -0.69 -12.50
N LEU A 124 -12.90 -1.33 -12.17
CA LEU A 124 -13.80 -1.92 -13.17
C LEU A 124 -14.42 -0.90 -14.12
N LYS A 125 -14.54 0.37 -13.72
CA LYS A 125 -14.99 1.46 -14.61
C LYS A 125 -13.91 1.88 -15.62
N LEU A 126 -12.63 1.69 -15.28
CA LEU A 126 -11.48 2.07 -16.10
C LEU A 126 -10.94 0.91 -16.94
N ALA A 127 -11.01 -0.32 -16.42
CA ALA A 127 -10.39 -1.49 -17.02
C ALA A 127 -11.05 -1.89 -18.35
N PRO A 128 -10.26 -2.31 -19.36
CA PRO A 128 -10.76 -2.99 -20.54
C PRO A 128 -11.66 -4.19 -20.19
N GLU A 129 -12.64 -4.50 -21.05
CA GLU A 129 -13.61 -5.58 -20.78
C GLU A 129 -12.94 -6.94 -20.53
N ASP A 130 -11.88 -7.26 -21.26
CA ASP A 130 -11.09 -8.48 -21.10
C ASP A 130 -10.32 -8.54 -19.77
N MET A 131 -10.15 -7.41 -19.08
CA MET A 131 -9.49 -7.31 -17.77
C MET A 131 -10.45 -7.36 -16.60
N LYS A 132 -11.75 -7.10 -16.80
CA LYS A 132 -12.75 -7.20 -15.74
C LYS A 132 -12.86 -8.65 -15.24
N CYS A 133 -13.06 -8.81 -13.94
CA CYS A 133 -13.20 -10.11 -13.28
C CYS A 133 -14.39 -10.10 -12.32
N SER A 134 -14.82 -11.28 -11.91
CA SER A 134 -15.90 -11.41 -10.93
C SER A 134 -15.42 -11.08 -9.52
N THR A 135 -14.18 -11.45 -9.19
CA THR A 135 -13.61 -11.22 -7.86
C THR A 135 -12.39 -10.30 -7.85
N TYR A 136 -12.18 -9.66 -6.72
CA TYR A 136 -11.04 -8.80 -6.47
C TYR A 136 -9.69 -9.52 -6.63
N MET A 137 -9.58 -10.77 -6.18
CA MET A 137 -8.34 -11.53 -6.33
C MET A 137 -8.08 -11.98 -7.76
N GLU A 138 -9.12 -12.39 -8.51
CA GLU A 138 -8.99 -12.71 -9.93
C GLU A 138 -8.43 -11.50 -10.72
N ALA A 139 -8.99 -10.31 -10.47
CA ALA A 139 -8.50 -9.08 -11.11
C ALA A 139 -7.03 -8.80 -10.77
N LYS A 140 -6.63 -9.02 -9.52
CA LYS A 140 -5.22 -8.88 -9.12
C LYS A 140 -4.31 -9.93 -9.73
N GLN A 141 -4.79 -11.15 -9.95
CA GLN A 141 -4.00 -12.24 -10.54
C GLN A 141 -3.67 -11.98 -12.01
N LYS A 142 -4.53 -11.25 -12.73
CA LYS A 142 -4.26 -10.80 -14.12
C LYS A 142 -3.00 -9.92 -14.24
N ALA A 143 -2.54 -9.30 -13.15
CA ALA A 143 -1.30 -8.55 -13.11
C ALA A 143 -0.04 -9.45 -13.05
N VAL A 144 0.17 -10.30 -14.07
CA VAL A 144 1.20 -11.35 -14.07
C VAL A 144 2.59 -10.79 -13.78
N ALA A 145 3.02 -9.75 -14.53
CA ALA A 145 4.35 -9.16 -14.35
C ALA A 145 4.55 -8.54 -12.96
N TYR A 146 3.52 -7.86 -12.43
CA TYR A 146 3.56 -7.28 -11.08
C TYR A 146 3.65 -8.37 -10.00
N ASN A 147 2.84 -9.42 -10.12
CA ASN A 147 2.83 -10.51 -9.16
C ASN A 147 4.14 -11.31 -9.17
N GLU A 148 4.74 -11.48 -10.34
CA GLU A 148 6.05 -12.11 -10.47
C GLU A 148 7.15 -11.26 -9.85
N ALA A 149 7.20 -9.96 -10.16
CA ALA A 149 8.14 -9.03 -9.53
C ALA A 149 7.98 -9.00 -7.99
N LYS A 150 6.74 -9.06 -7.51
CA LYS A 150 6.42 -9.13 -6.08
C LYS A 150 6.94 -10.42 -5.44
N ARG A 151 6.77 -11.57 -6.11
CA ARG A 151 7.26 -12.88 -5.64
C ARG A 151 8.79 -12.85 -5.52
N VAL A 152 9.47 -12.42 -6.58
CA VAL A 152 10.93 -12.27 -6.61
C VAL A 152 11.40 -11.35 -5.49
N LEU A 153 10.76 -10.20 -5.30
CA LEU A 153 11.11 -9.27 -4.21
C LEU A 153 11.01 -9.95 -2.83
N TYR A 154 9.94 -10.69 -2.56
CA TYR A 154 9.77 -11.35 -1.27
C TYR A 154 10.82 -12.43 -1.03
N GLU A 155 11.19 -13.19 -2.06
CA GLU A 155 12.26 -14.19 -1.98
C GLU A 155 13.62 -13.55 -1.76
N GLN A 156 13.90 -12.42 -2.43
CA GLN A 156 15.14 -11.69 -2.23
C GLN A 156 15.22 -11.11 -0.80
N MET A 157 14.11 -10.58 -0.26
CA MET A 157 14.07 -10.09 1.13
C MET A 157 14.32 -11.22 2.13
N GLU A 158 13.72 -12.39 1.92
CA GLU A 158 13.94 -13.56 2.76
C GLU A 158 15.40 -14.04 2.68
N THR A 159 15.97 -14.12 1.47
CA THR A 159 17.36 -14.51 1.22
C THR A 159 18.37 -13.53 1.80
N ALA A 160 18.05 -12.22 1.79
CA ALA A 160 18.85 -11.16 2.40
C ALA A 160 18.77 -11.14 3.94
N GLY A 161 18.03 -12.07 4.56
CA GLY A 161 17.87 -12.15 6.02
C GLY A 161 16.94 -11.08 6.60
N LEU A 162 16.15 -10.39 5.76
CA LEU A 162 15.16 -9.38 6.20
C LEU A 162 13.86 -10.00 6.70
N GLY A 163 13.77 -11.33 6.67
CA GLY A 163 12.62 -12.10 7.08
C GLY A 163 11.58 -12.30 5.97
N LYS A 164 10.64 -13.19 6.23
CA LYS A 164 9.58 -13.55 5.28
C LYS A 164 8.42 -12.56 5.33
N TRP A 165 8.07 -12.02 4.17
CA TRP A 165 6.95 -11.10 4.04
C TRP A 165 5.62 -11.77 4.43
N GLN A 166 4.86 -11.14 5.33
CA GLN A 166 3.58 -11.65 5.80
C GLN A 166 2.44 -11.25 4.85
N THR A 167 1.67 -12.22 4.39
CA THR A 167 0.51 -12.00 3.51
C THR A 167 -0.78 -12.47 4.19
N LYS A 168 -1.85 -11.71 4.01
CA LYS A 168 -3.18 -12.15 4.44
C LYS A 168 -3.66 -13.32 3.58
N PRO A 169 -4.28 -14.36 4.17
CA PRO A 169 -4.92 -15.45 3.42
C PRO A 169 -5.93 -14.94 2.39
N SER A 170 -5.97 -15.55 1.20
CA SER A 170 -6.89 -15.15 0.11
C SER A 170 -8.36 -15.13 0.55
N LYS A 171 -8.80 -16.15 1.31
CA LYS A 171 -10.16 -16.25 1.85
C LYS A 171 -10.63 -15.04 2.69
N LEU A 172 -9.71 -14.22 3.20
CA LEU A 172 -10.03 -13.04 4.02
C LEU A 172 -9.98 -11.73 3.22
N VAL A 173 -9.56 -11.80 1.96
CA VAL A 173 -9.29 -10.62 1.12
C VAL A 173 -10.05 -10.68 -0.20
N ASP A 174 -10.43 -11.88 -0.65
CA ASP A 174 -11.21 -12.04 -1.86
C ASP A 174 -12.69 -11.78 -1.61
N PHE A 175 -13.34 -11.12 -2.57
CA PHE A 175 -14.76 -10.76 -2.56
C PHE A 175 -15.22 -10.42 -3.98
N SER A 176 -16.53 -10.49 -4.20
CA SER A 176 -17.21 -9.86 -5.34
C SER A 176 -17.90 -8.58 -4.86
N LEU A 177 -18.17 -7.62 -5.76
CA LEU A 177 -18.87 -6.39 -5.36
C LEU A 177 -20.31 -6.68 -4.91
N ASP A 178 -20.99 -7.65 -5.54
CA ASP A 178 -22.35 -8.05 -5.19
C ASP A 178 -22.47 -8.65 -3.78
N SER A 179 -21.37 -9.18 -3.23
CA SER A 179 -21.33 -9.70 -1.85
C SER A 179 -20.85 -8.66 -0.83
N PHE A 180 -20.52 -7.45 -1.26
CA PHE A 180 -20.04 -6.36 -0.40
C PHE A 180 -21.16 -5.46 0.13
N ASP A 181 -22.36 -5.52 -0.45
CA ASP A 181 -23.57 -4.85 0.05
C ASP A 181 -24.18 -5.60 1.25
N VAL A 182 -23.50 -5.57 2.40
CA VAL A 182 -24.07 -5.85 3.74
C VAL A 182 -23.46 -4.91 4.79
#